data_AF-A0A345ZX79-F1
#
_entry.id   AF-A0A345ZX79-F1
#
_cell.length_a   1.000
_cell.length_b   1.000
_cell.length_c   1.000
_cell.angle_alpha   90.00
_cell.angle_beta   90.00
_cell.angle_gamma   90.00
#
_symmetry.space_group_name_H-M   'P 1'
#
loop_
_entity.id
_entity.type
_entity.pdbx_description
1 polymer ?
#
loop_
_entity_poly.entity_id
_entity_poly.type
_entity_poly.pdbx_seq_one_letter_code
_entity_poly.pdbx_strand_id
1 'polypeptide(L)'
;MIDRLKALLAARGHQIADTQIKRLCECAELGDTMSVWDKDRDVSQSSIVVVDEPPNPAQVHALRRALSPQATVIIPYGENPAFDYLKSRLRCRGVIGAQAPEAPHLVWWGGRSSKAPKSCLTNLLNAHIVTCVRPNTPQDTTAALFAKALDVFGITYTIERDEAFISCDESTPIRSQLLLTAWETSTKPLIWLDPHSTADLTSLDIDVAGVDFAAVQTSSGLSTAFLYFGRTSAAVDLLKSWQSLCLEYPRLPAEYMLDAAWAMVSSQRALVTKWLSPQRAASDEARSSDAWAQAFEQHMLTTPGQRRARKAGRTGSPEPHCILNSRFEGRGPLLLITHAQGPAAQTASLVRNAAAAFAAGDGGFSCLGILVCNDAQEAAEAVRLTNDGWILYALPGLALEADTFQRLSVFSDADRPQFIMPEATAQRRTSTGISIEASGAKAIFGRAGAFNRGEESALGPHSKPLRLVS
;
A
#
# COMPACT_ATOMS: atom_id res chain seq x y z
N MET A 1 -13.97 -22.28 4.02
CA MET A 1 -13.12 -21.19 4.58
C MET A 1 -13.65 -19.81 4.23
N ILE A 2 -13.73 -19.47 2.93
CA ILE A 2 -14.17 -18.14 2.43
C ILE A 2 -15.43 -17.64 3.13
N ASP A 3 -16.51 -18.43 3.19
CA ASP A 3 -17.78 -18.00 3.79
C ASP A 3 -17.68 -17.76 5.30
N ARG A 4 -16.82 -18.49 6.01
CA ARG A 4 -16.58 -18.28 7.44
C ARG A 4 -15.86 -16.96 7.67
N LEU A 5 -14.82 -16.67 6.87
CA LEU A 5 -14.09 -15.39 6.96
C LEU A 5 -15.01 -14.21 6.60
N LYS A 6 -15.81 -14.35 5.54
CA LYS A 6 -16.86 -13.37 5.18
C LYS A 6 -17.82 -13.12 6.34
N ALA A 7 -18.40 -14.17 6.91
CA ALA A 7 -19.36 -14.04 8.02
C ALA A 7 -18.72 -13.38 9.25
N LEU A 8 -17.48 -13.75 9.58
CA LEU A 8 -16.73 -13.17 10.70
C LEU A 8 -16.43 -11.67 10.48
N LEU A 9 -15.98 -11.30 9.28
CA LEU A 9 -15.67 -9.90 8.95
C LEU A 9 -16.95 -9.05 8.89
N ALA A 10 -18.02 -9.58 8.30
CA ALA A 10 -19.32 -8.92 8.23
C ALA A 10 -19.94 -8.71 9.62
N ALA A 11 -19.85 -9.70 10.52
CA ALA A 11 -20.33 -9.57 11.90
C ALA A 11 -19.61 -8.48 12.70
N ARG A 12 -18.41 -8.08 12.26
CA ARG A 12 -17.61 -6.98 12.84
C ARG A 12 -17.78 -5.66 12.08
N GLY A 13 -18.64 -5.61 11.07
CA GLY A 13 -18.92 -4.42 10.28
C GLY A 13 -17.80 -4.04 9.29
N HIS A 14 -16.89 -4.97 8.99
CA HIS A 14 -15.83 -4.77 8.00
C HIS A 14 -16.42 -4.89 6.59
N GLN A 15 -16.20 -3.87 5.76
CA GLN A 15 -16.54 -3.93 4.34
C GLN A 15 -15.30 -4.32 3.54
N ILE A 16 -15.15 -5.63 3.33
CA ILE A 16 -14.12 -6.23 2.46
C ILE A 16 -14.87 -6.92 1.32
N ALA A 17 -14.46 -6.66 0.08
CA ALA A 17 -15.11 -7.26 -1.08
C ALA A 17 -14.88 -8.77 -1.12
N ASP A 18 -15.86 -9.47 -1.70
CA ASP A 18 -15.78 -10.90 -1.98
C ASP A 18 -14.52 -11.29 -2.77
N THR A 19 -14.11 -10.41 -3.68
CA THR A 19 -12.88 -10.54 -4.46
C THR A 19 -11.66 -10.52 -3.54
N GLN A 20 -11.52 -9.53 -2.65
CA GLN A 20 -10.39 -9.45 -1.71
C GLN A 20 -10.34 -10.67 -0.78
N ILE A 21 -11.48 -11.15 -0.26
CA ILE A 21 -11.52 -12.32 0.64
C ILE A 21 -11.12 -13.60 -0.11
N LYS A 22 -11.69 -13.81 -1.31
CA LYS A 22 -11.34 -14.97 -2.14
C LYS A 22 -9.84 -15.00 -2.41
N ARG A 23 -9.29 -13.86 -2.83
CA ARG A 23 -7.87 -13.72 -3.15
C ARG A 23 -6.97 -13.87 -1.93
N LEU A 24 -7.39 -13.37 -0.76
CA LEU A 24 -6.68 -13.58 0.49
C LEU A 24 -6.63 -15.07 0.86
N CYS A 25 -7.75 -15.79 0.72
CA CYS A 25 -7.80 -17.23 1.00
C CYS A 25 -6.87 -18.02 0.07
N GLU A 26 -6.83 -17.66 -1.21
CA GLU A 26 -5.95 -18.28 -2.21
C GLU A 26 -4.47 -18.04 -1.90
N CYS A 27 -4.08 -16.82 -1.49
CA CYS A 27 -2.67 -16.42 -1.37
C CYS A 27 -2.08 -16.58 0.03
N ALA A 28 -2.91 -16.57 1.08
CA ALA A 28 -2.46 -16.60 2.46
C ALA A 28 -2.43 -18.01 3.07
N GLU A 29 -2.75 -19.04 2.26
CA GLU A 29 -2.80 -20.46 2.65
C GLU A 29 -3.47 -20.65 4.02
N LEU A 30 -4.66 -20.08 4.17
CA LEU A 30 -5.35 -19.98 5.45
C LEU A 30 -5.67 -21.39 6.00
N GLY A 31 -5.28 -21.66 7.25
CA GLY A 31 -5.64 -22.90 7.95
C GLY A 31 -7.07 -22.84 8.49
N ASP A 32 -7.56 -23.93 9.08
CA ASP A 32 -9.00 -24.09 9.37
C ASP A 32 -9.51 -23.38 10.64
N THR A 33 -8.61 -23.00 11.56
CA THR A 33 -8.97 -22.38 12.83
C THR A 33 -8.79 -20.87 12.77
N MET A 34 -9.82 -20.13 13.15
CA MET A 34 -9.86 -18.68 13.03
C MET A 34 -10.39 -18.02 14.30
N SER A 35 -9.76 -16.92 14.69
CA SER A 35 -10.21 -16.08 15.80
C SER A 35 -10.04 -14.60 15.48
N VAL A 36 -11.02 -13.78 15.87
CA VAL A 36 -10.77 -12.35 16.09
C VAL A 36 -9.99 -12.25 17.39
N TRP A 37 -8.87 -11.53 17.34
CA TRP A 37 -8.11 -11.22 18.54
C TRP A 37 -8.87 -10.15 19.32
N ASP A 38 -9.32 -10.55 20.50
CA ASP A 38 -9.76 -9.67 21.56
C ASP A 38 -8.77 -9.88 22.71
N LYS A 39 -8.39 -8.83 23.44
CA LYS A 39 -7.17 -8.75 24.26
C LYS A 39 -7.00 -9.90 25.28
N ASP A 40 -8.10 -10.57 25.62
CA ASP A 40 -8.20 -11.65 26.60
C ASP A 40 -8.27 -13.06 25.98
N ARG A 41 -8.23 -13.17 24.65
CA ARG A 41 -8.43 -14.43 23.94
C ARG A 41 -7.12 -15.13 23.64
N ASP A 42 -7.03 -16.40 24.02
CA ASP A 42 -5.94 -17.26 23.58
C ASP A 42 -6.06 -17.52 22.07
N VAL A 43 -4.98 -17.25 21.35
CA VAL A 43 -4.86 -17.42 19.89
C VAL A 43 -3.81 -18.47 19.52
N SER A 44 -3.28 -19.22 20.49
CA SER A 44 -2.20 -20.18 20.24
C SER A 44 -2.61 -21.32 19.31
N GLN A 45 -3.89 -21.68 19.29
CA GLN A 45 -4.47 -22.73 18.44
C GLN A 45 -5.04 -22.17 17.13
N SER A 46 -5.05 -20.84 16.95
CA SER A 46 -5.59 -20.19 15.77
C SER A 46 -4.56 -20.17 14.64
N SER A 47 -4.93 -20.70 13.49
CA SER A 47 -4.17 -20.61 12.25
C SER A 47 -4.40 -19.28 11.53
N ILE A 48 -5.54 -18.62 11.79
CA ILE A 48 -5.91 -17.29 11.30
C ILE A 48 -6.26 -16.41 12.49
N VAL A 49 -5.64 -15.23 12.58
CA VAL A 49 -5.92 -14.24 13.61
C VAL A 49 -6.27 -12.91 12.94
N VAL A 50 -7.51 -12.47 13.10
CA VAL A 50 -7.96 -11.15 12.61
C VAL A 50 -7.73 -10.12 13.72
N VAL A 51 -7.03 -9.04 13.40
CA VAL A 51 -6.78 -7.92 14.31
C VAL A 51 -7.42 -6.68 13.71
N ASP A 52 -8.51 -6.23 14.31
CA ASP A 52 -9.35 -5.15 13.81
C ASP A 52 -9.29 -3.86 14.65
N GLU A 53 -8.70 -3.93 15.84
CA GLU A 53 -8.35 -2.78 16.67
C GLU A 53 -6.83 -2.76 16.94
N PRO A 54 -6.21 -1.57 16.94
CA PRO A 54 -4.76 -1.44 17.05
C PRO A 54 -4.31 -1.78 18.49
N PRO A 55 -3.44 -2.79 18.65
CA PRO A 55 -2.88 -3.11 19.96
C PRO A 55 -1.87 -2.06 20.43
N ASN A 56 -1.86 -1.77 21.73
CA ASN A 56 -0.76 -1.01 22.34
C ASN A 56 0.54 -1.84 22.39
N PRO A 57 1.70 -1.25 22.73
CA PRO A 57 2.98 -1.97 22.70
C PRO A 57 3.02 -3.25 23.56
N ALA A 58 2.46 -3.21 24.77
CA ALA A 58 2.40 -4.36 25.66
C ALA A 58 1.54 -5.50 25.05
N GLN A 59 0.42 -5.13 24.43
CA GLN A 59 -0.47 -6.07 23.74
C GLN A 59 0.18 -6.68 22.51
N VAL A 60 0.97 -5.92 21.74
CA VAL A 60 1.74 -6.48 20.61
C VAL A 60 2.73 -7.53 21.09
N HIS A 61 3.43 -7.29 22.20
CA HIS A 61 4.32 -8.29 22.79
C HIS A 61 3.58 -9.55 23.23
N ALA A 62 2.42 -9.41 23.87
CA ALA A 62 1.59 -10.53 24.29
C ALA A 62 1.07 -11.33 23.08
N LEU A 63 0.47 -10.64 22.09
CA LEU A 63 -0.02 -11.25 20.86
C LEU A 63 1.10 -12.00 20.12
N ARG A 64 2.28 -11.39 19.95
CA ARG A 64 3.41 -12.03 19.26
C ARG A 64 3.88 -13.32 19.96
N ARG A 65 3.80 -13.39 21.29
CA ARG A 65 4.14 -14.60 22.05
C ARG A 65 3.07 -15.68 21.90
N ALA A 66 1.79 -15.30 21.92
CA ALA A 66 0.66 -16.21 21.80
C ALA A 66 0.50 -16.80 20.39
N LEU A 67 0.84 -16.04 19.33
CA LEU A 67 0.71 -16.50 17.95
C LEU A 67 1.53 -17.77 17.69
N SER A 68 0.91 -18.77 17.08
CA SER A 68 1.64 -19.92 16.53
C SER A 68 2.62 -19.45 15.44
N PRO A 69 3.77 -20.13 15.24
CA PRO A 69 4.75 -19.71 14.22
C PRO A 69 4.15 -19.58 12.81
N GLN A 70 3.23 -20.47 12.47
CA GLN A 70 2.60 -20.55 11.15
C GLN A 70 1.31 -19.73 11.02
N ALA A 71 0.81 -19.13 12.11
CA ALA A 71 -0.39 -18.32 12.07
C ALA A 71 -0.30 -17.20 11.02
N THR A 72 -1.42 -16.95 10.35
CA THR A 72 -1.62 -15.80 9.50
C THR A 72 -2.39 -14.74 10.26
N VAL A 73 -1.77 -13.57 10.44
CA VAL A 73 -2.42 -12.38 10.98
C VAL A 73 -3.01 -11.58 9.82
N ILE A 74 -4.27 -11.18 9.93
CA ILE A 74 -4.98 -10.35 8.94
C ILE A 74 -5.37 -9.03 9.62
N ILE A 75 -5.08 -7.91 8.96
CA ILE A 75 -5.52 -6.58 9.36
C ILE A 75 -6.44 -6.04 8.24
N PRO A 76 -7.76 -5.95 8.49
CA PRO A 76 -8.74 -5.45 7.51
C PRO A 76 -8.51 -4.00 7.06
N TYR A 77 -7.89 -3.19 7.91
CA TYR A 77 -7.61 -1.76 7.73
C TYR A 77 -6.11 -1.51 7.66
N GLY A 78 -5.43 -2.20 6.76
CA GLY A 78 -3.96 -2.22 6.67
C GLY A 78 -3.37 -0.84 6.38
N GLU A 79 -4.14 0.07 5.79
CA GLU A 79 -3.77 1.47 5.58
C GLU A 79 -3.67 2.29 6.88
N ASN A 80 -4.35 1.86 7.95
CA ASN A 80 -4.45 2.65 9.18
C ASN A 80 -3.11 2.60 9.94
N PRO A 81 -2.42 3.75 10.13
CA PRO A 81 -1.11 3.79 10.75
C PRO A 81 -1.11 3.43 12.24
N ALA A 82 -2.26 3.39 12.91
CA ALA A 82 -2.33 2.87 14.28
C ALA A 82 -1.87 1.40 14.39
N PHE A 83 -1.89 0.63 13.29
CA PHE A 83 -1.36 -0.73 13.23
C PHE A 83 0.14 -0.80 12.91
N ASP A 84 0.81 0.31 12.65
CA ASP A 84 2.20 0.33 12.18
C ASP A 84 3.16 -0.36 13.17
N TYR A 85 2.92 -0.17 14.48
CA TYR A 85 3.71 -0.85 15.51
C TYR A 85 3.55 -2.37 15.43
N LEU A 86 2.32 -2.90 15.30
CA LEU A 86 2.09 -4.33 15.13
C LEU A 86 2.72 -4.87 13.83
N LYS A 87 2.46 -4.19 12.70
CA LYS A 87 2.99 -4.57 11.38
C LYS A 87 4.53 -4.65 11.39
N SER A 88 5.20 -3.74 12.12
CA SER A 88 6.67 -3.75 12.27
C SER A 88 7.22 -4.92 13.10
N ARG A 89 6.40 -5.53 13.96
CA ARG A 89 6.80 -6.66 14.83
C ARG A 89 6.46 -8.03 14.24
N LEU A 90 5.79 -8.05 13.09
CA LEU A 90 5.43 -9.23 12.33
C LEU A 90 6.12 -9.21 10.97
N ARG A 91 6.31 -10.38 10.40
CA ARG A 91 6.74 -10.49 9.01
C ARG A 91 5.55 -10.19 8.10
N CYS A 92 5.66 -9.10 7.34
CA CYS A 92 4.73 -8.81 6.25
C CYS A 92 4.85 -9.90 5.18
N ARG A 93 3.73 -10.57 4.86
CA ARG A 93 3.68 -11.58 3.79
C ARG A 93 3.07 -11.01 2.52
N GLY A 94 2.19 -10.02 2.64
CA GLY A 94 1.64 -9.31 1.49
C GLY A 94 0.53 -8.33 1.84
N VAL A 95 0.01 -7.68 0.80
CA VAL A 95 -1.13 -6.76 0.87
C VAL A 95 -2.07 -6.91 -0.33
N ILE A 96 -3.35 -6.61 -0.14
CA ILE A 96 -4.36 -6.51 -1.21
C ILE A 96 -4.77 -5.06 -1.31
N GLY A 97 -4.59 -4.46 -2.49
CA GLY A 97 -4.99 -3.09 -2.76
C GLY A 97 -6.48 -2.81 -2.54
N ALA A 98 -6.82 -1.52 -2.42
CA ALA A 98 -8.20 -1.05 -2.32
C ALA A 98 -8.89 -1.14 -3.69
N GLN A 99 -10.19 -1.43 -3.70
CA GLN A 99 -11.06 -1.41 -4.87
C GLN A 99 -12.35 -0.69 -4.50
N ALA A 100 -12.33 0.63 -4.58
CA ALA A 100 -13.50 1.44 -4.25
C ALA A 100 -14.50 1.54 -5.42
N PRO A 101 -15.80 1.75 -5.12
CA PRO A 101 -16.38 1.96 -3.78
C PRO A 101 -16.62 0.68 -2.97
N GLU A 102 -16.52 -0.51 -3.57
CA GLU A 102 -16.95 -1.76 -2.93
C GLU A 102 -16.06 -2.19 -1.76
N ALA A 103 -14.77 -1.88 -1.83
CA ALA A 103 -13.73 -2.26 -0.88
C ALA A 103 -12.63 -1.18 -0.77
N PRO A 104 -12.90 -0.05 -0.09
CA PRO A 104 -11.96 1.07 -0.04
C PRO A 104 -10.75 0.82 0.86
N HIS A 105 -10.73 -0.28 1.61
CA HIS A 105 -9.65 -0.62 2.55
C HIS A 105 -8.58 -1.49 1.91
N LEU A 106 -7.34 -1.29 2.37
CA LEU A 106 -6.21 -2.15 2.05
C LEU A 106 -6.19 -3.30 3.05
N VAL A 107 -6.11 -4.55 2.57
CA VAL A 107 -5.98 -5.71 3.46
C VAL A 107 -4.51 -6.07 3.61
N TRP A 108 -4.00 -6.12 4.83
CA TRP A 108 -2.64 -6.55 5.14
C TRP A 108 -2.64 -7.96 5.73
N TRP A 109 -1.67 -8.81 5.36
CA TRP A 109 -1.45 -10.08 6.04
C TRP A 109 0.02 -10.40 6.29
N GLY A 110 0.26 -11.13 7.38
CA GLY A 110 1.59 -11.47 7.85
C GLY A 110 1.60 -12.58 8.89
N GLY A 111 2.69 -12.71 9.62
CA GLY A 111 2.82 -13.71 10.69
C GLY A 111 4.19 -13.68 11.36
N ARG A 112 4.47 -14.66 12.21
CA ARG A 112 5.77 -14.76 12.91
C ARG A 112 6.89 -15.30 12.02
N SER A 113 6.64 -16.41 11.31
CA SER A 113 7.61 -17.00 10.38
C SER A 113 7.08 -17.00 8.95
N SER A 114 7.97 -17.16 7.97
CA SER A 114 7.54 -17.72 6.68
C SER A 114 7.11 -19.16 6.90
N LYS A 115 6.09 -19.61 6.16
CA LYS A 115 5.90 -21.04 5.96
C LYS A 115 7.05 -21.57 5.11
N ALA A 116 7.41 -22.84 5.29
CA ALA A 116 8.39 -23.47 4.40
C ALA A 116 7.80 -23.53 2.99
N PRO A 117 8.56 -23.18 1.93
CA PRO A 117 8.08 -23.26 0.56
C PRO A 117 7.62 -24.68 0.25
N LYS A 118 6.43 -24.81 -0.34
CA LYS A 118 6.05 -26.05 -1.02
C LYS A 118 6.70 -26.02 -2.40
N SER A 119 7.67 -26.91 -2.64
CA SER A 119 8.24 -27.24 -3.97
C SER A 119 8.33 -26.07 -4.98
N CYS A 120 9.42 -25.29 -4.94
CA CYS A 120 9.69 -24.17 -5.86
C CYS A 120 9.60 -24.57 -7.35
N LEU A 121 10.02 -25.79 -7.68
CA LEU A 121 10.22 -26.24 -9.05
C LEU A 121 8.93 -26.27 -9.88
N THR A 122 7.78 -26.61 -9.27
CA THR A 122 6.49 -26.63 -9.97
C THR A 122 6.06 -25.24 -10.43
N ASN A 123 6.33 -24.21 -9.63
CA ASN A 123 5.96 -22.84 -9.97
C ASN A 123 6.92 -22.23 -11.00
N LEU A 124 8.20 -22.61 -10.95
CA LEU A 124 9.17 -22.26 -12.00
C LEU A 124 8.81 -22.86 -13.37
N LEU A 125 8.40 -24.14 -13.42
CA LEU A 125 7.96 -24.80 -14.66
C LEU A 125 6.76 -24.10 -15.32
N ASN A 126 5.88 -23.54 -14.49
CA ASN A 126 4.68 -22.84 -14.91
C ASN A 126 4.91 -21.36 -15.21
N ALA A 127 6.13 -20.85 -15.03
CA ALA A 127 6.50 -19.47 -15.32
C ALA A 127 7.34 -19.36 -16.61
N HIS A 128 7.44 -18.13 -17.11
CA HIS A 128 8.35 -17.72 -18.15
C HIS A 128 9.40 -16.79 -17.52
N ILE A 129 10.66 -17.22 -17.54
CA ILE A 129 11.77 -16.43 -16.98
C ILE A 129 12.24 -15.40 -18.02
N VAL A 130 12.36 -14.15 -17.63
CA VAL A 130 12.82 -13.05 -18.48
C VAL A 130 14.06 -12.43 -17.83
N THR A 131 15.10 -12.23 -18.62
CA THR A 131 16.31 -11.50 -18.23
C THR A 131 16.88 -10.76 -19.43
N CYS A 132 17.69 -9.75 -19.18
CA CYS A 132 18.44 -9.01 -20.20
C CYS A 132 19.91 -8.97 -19.81
N VAL A 133 20.82 -9.11 -20.77
CA VAL A 133 22.26 -9.00 -20.56
C VAL A 133 22.90 -8.17 -21.66
N ARG A 134 24.03 -7.56 -21.33
CA ARG A 134 24.91 -6.97 -22.35
C ARG A 134 25.71 -8.06 -23.07
N PRO A 135 25.74 -8.10 -24.41
CA PRO A 135 26.57 -9.02 -25.16
C PRO A 135 28.05 -8.96 -24.77
N ASN A 136 28.77 -10.08 -24.90
CA ASN A 136 30.23 -10.14 -24.73
C ASN A 136 30.75 -9.74 -23.33
N THR A 137 29.92 -9.93 -22.30
CA THR A 137 30.29 -9.68 -20.90
C THR A 137 30.32 -10.99 -20.09
N PRO A 138 30.94 -11.01 -18.89
CA PRO A 138 30.84 -12.16 -17.98
C PRO A 138 29.38 -12.55 -17.66
N GLN A 139 28.47 -11.58 -17.65
CA GLN A 139 27.04 -11.77 -17.45
C GLN A 139 26.40 -12.52 -18.63
N ASP A 140 26.78 -12.24 -19.88
CA ASP A 140 26.31 -13.00 -21.05
C ASP A 140 26.75 -14.47 -20.99
N THR A 141 28.00 -14.72 -20.56
CA THR A 141 28.49 -16.09 -20.34
C THR A 141 27.69 -16.80 -19.25
N THR A 142 27.41 -16.10 -18.14
CA THR A 142 26.61 -16.64 -17.03
C THR A 142 25.17 -16.92 -17.48
N ALA A 143 24.57 -16.01 -18.25
CA ALA A 143 23.24 -16.17 -18.81
C ALA A 143 23.17 -17.35 -19.81
N ALA A 144 24.23 -17.61 -20.58
CA ALA A 144 24.30 -18.78 -21.46
C ALA A 144 24.36 -20.11 -20.68
N LEU A 145 25.08 -20.16 -19.55
CA LEU A 145 25.07 -21.33 -18.65
C LEU A 145 23.71 -21.50 -17.98
N PHE A 146 23.10 -20.38 -17.57
CA PHE A 146 21.78 -20.36 -16.98
C PHE A 146 20.71 -20.87 -17.96
N ALA A 147 20.73 -20.42 -19.21
CA ALA A 147 19.87 -20.92 -20.28
C ALA A 147 19.92 -22.45 -20.40
N LYS A 148 21.12 -23.02 -20.44
CA LYS A 148 21.31 -24.48 -20.48
C LYS A 148 20.70 -25.18 -19.27
N ALA A 149 20.81 -24.59 -18.09
CA ALA A 149 20.18 -25.15 -16.89
C ALA A 149 18.64 -25.11 -17.01
N LEU A 150 18.07 -24.00 -17.47
CA LEU A 150 16.63 -23.87 -17.70
C LEU A 150 16.12 -24.86 -18.75
N ASP A 151 16.88 -25.08 -19.83
CA ASP A 151 16.57 -26.10 -20.85
C ASP A 151 16.50 -27.50 -20.23
N VAL A 152 17.47 -27.86 -19.38
CA VAL A 152 17.49 -29.17 -18.69
C VAL A 152 16.25 -29.36 -17.81
N PHE A 153 15.77 -28.30 -17.17
CA PHE A 153 14.56 -28.34 -16.36
C PHE A 153 13.26 -28.12 -17.16
N GLY A 154 13.32 -27.85 -18.47
CA GLY A 154 12.14 -27.56 -19.29
C GLY A 154 11.43 -26.25 -18.92
N ILE A 155 12.16 -25.28 -18.37
CA ILE A 155 11.62 -23.97 -17.97
C ILE A 155 11.63 -23.04 -19.19
N THR A 156 10.51 -22.37 -19.45
CA THR A 156 10.41 -21.40 -20.56
C THR A 156 11.15 -20.11 -20.21
N TYR A 157 11.93 -19.56 -21.13
CA TYR A 157 12.68 -18.33 -20.87
C TYR A 157 12.89 -17.42 -22.10
N THR A 158 13.19 -16.16 -21.83
CA THR A 158 13.73 -15.16 -22.77
C THR A 158 14.97 -14.53 -22.15
N ILE A 159 16.11 -14.64 -22.83
CA ILE A 159 17.34 -13.92 -22.48
C ILE A 159 17.61 -12.93 -23.60
N GLU A 160 17.23 -11.67 -23.39
CA GLU A 160 17.49 -10.61 -24.34
C GLU A 160 18.95 -10.16 -24.26
N ARG A 161 19.54 -9.88 -25.42
CA ARG A 161 20.89 -9.34 -25.53
C ARG A 161 20.82 -7.93 -26.10
N ASP A 162 21.10 -6.93 -25.27
CA ASP A 162 21.02 -5.51 -25.66
C ASP A 162 22.31 -4.78 -25.28
N GLU A 163 22.94 -4.12 -26.25
CA GLU A 163 24.17 -3.33 -26.05
C GLU A 163 23.95 -2.10 -25.16
N ALA A 164 22.73 -1.56 -25.13
CA ALA A 164 22.36 -0.43 -24.26
C ALA A 164 22.11 -0.86 -22.81
N PHE A 165 22.07 -2.17 -22.52
CA PHE A 165 21.93 -2.70 -21.18
C PHE A 165 23.29 -2.63 -20.44
N ILE A 166 23.63 -1.47 -19.88
CA ILE A 166 24.92 -1.28 -19.19
C ILE A 166 24.89 -1.85 -17.77
N SER A 167 23.77 -1.65 -17.06
CA SER A 167 23.48 -2.18 -15.73
C SER A 167 22.00 -1.99 -15.35
N CYS A 168 21.63 -2.53 -14.19
CA CYS A 168 20.26 -2.55 -13.66
C CYS A 168 19.66 -1.19 -13.31
N ASP A 169 20.49 -0.17 -13.12
CA ASP A 169 20.04 1.17 -12.71
C ASP A 169 19.93 2.16 -13.88
N GLU A 170 20.60 1.89 -15.00
CA GLU A 170 20.68 2.81 -16.16
C GLU A 170 19.76 2.42 -17.33
N SER A 171 19.14 1.24 -17.28
CA SER A 171 18.31 0.66 -18.37
C SER A 171 16.83 0.48 -17.98
N THR A 172 16.33 1.36 -17.10
CA THR A 172 14.97 1.35 -16.55
C THR A 172 13.85 1.16 -17.60
N PRO A 173 13.86 1.87 -18.75
CA PRO A 173 12.85 1.65 -19.80
C PRO A 173 12.99 0.30 -20.52
N ILE A 174 14.22 -0.19 -20.72
CA ILE A 174 14.48 -1.45 -21.42
C ILE A 174 13.86 -2.61 -20.63
N ARG A 175 14.10 -2.68 -19.32
CA ARG A 175 13.55 -3.74 -18.46
C ARG A 175 12.03 -3.77 -18.49
N SER A 176 11.38 -2.64 -18.22
CA SER A 176 9.92 -2.56 -18.14
C SER A 176 9.28 -2.86 -19.50
N GLN A 177 9.89 -2.41 -20.59
CA GLN A 177 9.45 -2.74 -21.95
C GLN A 177 9.61 -4.23 -22.27
N LEU A 178 10.75 -4.84 -21.95
CA LEU A 178 10.97 -6.27 -22.19
C LEU A 178 9.97 -7.14 -21.44
N LEU A 179 9.70 -6.82 -20.17
CA LEU A 179 8.67 -7.51 -19.41
C LEU A 179 7.29 -7.32 -20.02
N LEU A 180 6.95 -6.12 -20.50
CA LEU A 180 5.66 -5.87 -21.16
C LEU A 180 5.53 -6.64 -22.47
N THR A 181 6.56 -6.67 -23.31
CA THR A 181 6.57 -7.47 -24.54
C THR A 181 6.48 -8.98 -24.23
N ALA A 182 7.22 -9.46 -23.22
CA ALA A 182 7.12 -10.84 -22.75
C ALA A 182 5.72 -11.15 -22.19
N TRP A 183 5.05 -10.17 -21.58
CA TRP A 183 3.68 -10.30 -21.10
C TRP A 183 2.68 -10.49 -22.24
N GLU A 184 2.85 -9.74 -23.32
CA GLU A 184 1.95 -9.80 -24.47
C GLU A 184 2.08 -11.10 -25.24
N THR A 185 3.29 -11.68 -25.25
CA THR A 185 3.63 -12.87 -26.03
C THR A 185 3.51 -14.18 -25.24
N SER A 186 3.73 -14.15 -23.92
CA SER A 186 3.67 -15.33 -23.07
C SER A 186 2.27 -15.56 -22.49
N THR A 187 1.82 -16.82 -22.49
CA THR A 187 0.60 -17.24 -21.78
C THR A 187 0.87 -17.59 -20.31
N LYS A 188 2.15 -17.66 -19.91
CA LYS A 188 2.59 -18.00 -18.56
C LYS A 188 2.87 -16.74 -17.71
N PRO A 189 2.73 -16.80 -16.38
CA PRO A 189 3.28 -15.79 -15.47
C PRO A 189 4.75 -15.50 -15.76
N LEU A 190 5.18 -14.26 -15.53
CA LEU A 190 6.56 -13.87 -15.74
C LEU A 190 7.35 -13.87 -14.43
N ILE A 191 8.62 -14.24 -14.53
CA ILE A 191 9.63 -14.01 -13.50
C ILE A 191 10.74 -13.20 -14.13
N TRP A 192 10.99 -12.01 -13.62
CA TRP A 192 12.21 -11.26 -13.92
C TRP A 192 13.33 -11.72 -12.99
N LEU A 193 14.48 -12.02 -13.58
CA LEU A 193 15.73 -12.22 -12.85
C LEU A 193 16.74 -11.22 -13.34
N ASP A 194 17.32 -10.50 -12.40
CA ASP A 194 18.46 -9.66 -12.68
C ASP A 194 19.68 -10.53 -13.05
N PRO A 195 20.38 -10.25 -14.16
CA PRO A 195 21.56 -11.00 -14.57
C PRO A 195 22.72 -10.94 -13.55
N HIS A 196 22.73 -9.97 -12.65
CA HIS A 196 23.71 -9.87 -11.57
C HIS A 196 23.29 -10.64 -10.31
N SER A 197 22.04 -11.14 -10.26
CA SER A 197 21.58 -11.93 -9.13
C SER A 197 22.15 -13.36 -9.22
N THR A 198 22.94 -13.75 -8.23
CA THR A 198 23.37 -15.15 -8.03
C THR A 198 22.26 -15.97 -7.34
N ALA A 199 21.00 -15.61 -7.57
CA ALA A 199 19.87 -16.20 -6.87
C ALA A 199 19.82 -17.70 -7.14
N ASP A 200 20.06 -18.49 -6.11
CA ASP A 200 19.82 -19.93 -6.15
C ASP A 200 18.32 -20.14 -6.39
N LEU A 201 17.96 -20.51 -7.62
CA LEU A 201 16.57 -20.73 -8.00
C LEU A 201 15.88 -21.78 -7.13
N THR A 202 16.64 -22.72 -6.57
CA THR A 202 16.10 -23.77 -5.70
C THR A 202 15.70 -23.23 -4.32
N SER A 203 16.25 -22.07 -3.94
CA SER A 203 15.94 -21.37 -2.69
C SER A 203 14.73 -20.43 -2.79
N LEU A 204 14.34 -20.04 -4.00
CA LEU A 204 13.26 -19.08 -4.23
C LEU A 204 11.92 -19.66 -3.75
N ASP A 205 11.28 -18.97 -2.81
CA ASP A 205 9.93 -19.32 -2.33
C ASP A 205 8.89 -18.73 -3.28
N ILE A 206 8.75 -19.33 -4.46
CA ILE A 206 7.80 -18.86 -5.48
C ILE A 206 6.47 -19.59 -5.27
N ASP A 207 5.89 -19.55 -4.06
CA ASP A 207 4.47 -19.88 -3.91
C ASP A 207 3.65 -18.63 -4.31
N VAL A 208 3.24 -18.56 -5.57
CA VAL A 208 2.64 -17.36 -6.17
C VAL A 208 1.25 -17.63 -6.74
N ALA A 209 0.60 -18.71 -6.29
CA ALA A 209 -0.78 -19.01 -6.64
C ALA A 209 -1.70 -17.86 -6.21
N GLY A 210 -2.51 -17.34 -7.15
CA GLY A 210 -3.46 -16.23 -6.91
C GLY A 210 -2.83 -14.83 -6.77
N VAL A 211 -1.49 -14.74 -6.79
CA VAL A 211 -0.73 -13.49 -6.65
C VAL A 211 -0.66 -12.76 -8.00
N ASP A 212 -0.86 -11.43 -7.99
CA ASP A 212 -0.63 -10.60 -9.18
C ASP A 212 0.82 -10.20 -9.32
N PHE A 213 1.44 -9.85 -8.20
CA PHE A 213 2.76 -9.26 -8.16
C PHE A 213 3.52 -9.77 -6.94
N ALA A 214 4.79 -10.13 -7.11
CA ALA A 214 5.66 -10.40 -5.97
C ALA A 214 7.04 -9.79 -6.19
N ALA A 215 7.60 -9.25 -5.10
CA ALA A 215 8.91 -8.62 -5.08
C ALA A 215 9.53 -8.74 -3.70
N VAL A 216 10.83 -8.47 -3.61
CA VAL A 216 11.52 -8.32 -2.32
C VAL A 216 11.30 -6.90 -1.82
N GLN A 217 10.73 -6.79 -0.61
CA GLN A 217 10.61 -5.50 0.07
C GLN A 217 11.93 -5.18 0.79
N THR A 218 12.46 -3.99 0.54
CA THR A 218 13.69 -3.48 1.17
C THR A 218 13.37 -2.36 2.16
N SER A 219 14.41 -1.78 2.77
CA SER A 219 14.27 -0.61 3.62
C SER A 219 13.91 0.68 2.88
N SER A 220 14.16 0.71 1.58
CA SER A 220 14.03 1.88 0.71
C SER A 220 12.89 1.77 -0.30
N GLY A 221 12.18 0.64 -0.35
CA GLY A 221 11.08 0.40 -1.28
C GLY A 221 11.06 -1.05 -1.77
N LEU A 222 10.97 -1.21 -3.09
CA LEU A 222 10.90 -2.50 -3.77
C LEU A 222 12.19 -2.78 -4.53
N SER A 223 12.76 -3.98 -4.36
CA SER A 223 13.87 -4.41 -5.21
C SER A 223 13.37 -4.88 -6.57
N THR A 224 14.11 -4.52 -7.61
CA THR A 224 13.88 -5.01 -8.98
C THR A 224 14.73 -6.23 -9.34
N ALA A 225 15.53 -6.75 -8.41
CA ALA A 225 16.41 -7.89 -8.66
C ALA A 225 15.65 -9.19 -8.97
N PHE A 226 14.48 -9.35 -8.34
CA PHE A 226 13.56 -10.45 -8.55
C PHE A 226 12.13 -9.92 -8.56
N LEU A 227 11.42 -10.11 -9.67
CA LEU A 227 10.01 -9.74 -9.80
C LEU A 227 9.19 -10.90 -10.32
N TYR A 228 7.97 -11.03 -9.83
CA TYR A 228 6.98 -11.94 -10.38
C TYR A 228 5.74 -11.14 -10.83
N PHE A 229 5.22 -11.47 -12.00
CA PHE A 229 3.95 -10.97 -12.51
C PHE A 229 3.04 -12.15 -12.87
N GLY A 230 1.90 -12.29 -12.19
CA GLY A 230 0.91 -13.36 -12.40
C GLY A 230 -0.15 -12.97 -13.44
N ARG A 231 -0.57 -13.89 -14.32
CA ARG A 231 -1.39 -13.60 -15.54
C ARG A 231 -2.78 -13.02 -15.24
N THR A 232 -2.84 -11.77 -14.82
CA THR A 232 -4.05 -11.07 -14.42
C THR A 232 -4.08 -9.66 -14.99
N SER A 233 -5.27 -9.05 -15.00
CA SER A 233 -5.43 -7.66 -15.42
C SER A 233 -4.76 -6.67 -14.44
N ALA A 234 -4.64 -7.02 -13.16
CA ALA A 234 -3.97 -6.14 -12.19
C ALA A 234 -2.45 -6.14 -12.38
N ALA A 235 -1.85 -7.30 -12.71
CA ALA A 235 -0.42 -7.40 -12.97
C ALA A 235 -0.01 -6.63 -14.24
N VAL A 236 -0.81 -6.72 -15.31
CA VAL A 236 -0.52 -5.97 -16.55
C VAL A 236 -0.71 -4.47 -16.37
N ASP A 237 -1.69 -4.04 -15.58
CA ASP A 237 -1.87 -2.62 -15.28
C ASP A 237 -0.67 -2.07 -14.51
N LEU A 238 -0.17 -2.82 -13.51
CA LEU A 238 1.08 -2.48 -12.83
C LEU A 238 2.25 -2.37 -13.80
N LEU A 239 2.40 -3.34 -14.70
CA LEU A 239 3.50 -3.36 -15.66
C LEU A 239 3.42 -2.19 -16.65
N LYS A 240 2.23 -1.87 -17.15
CA LYS A 240 1.98 -0.72 -18.02
C LYS A 240 2.23 0.61 -17.30
N SER A 241 1.74 0.76 -16.07
CA SER A 241 2.00 1.95 -15.25
C SER A 241 3.50 2.12 -14.98
N TRP A 242 4.19 1.03 -14.65
CA TRP A 242 5.64 1.06 -14.44
C TRP A 242 6.39 1.47 -15.72
N GLN A 243 6.06 0.87 -16.87
CA GLN A 243 6.68 1.22 -18.16
C GLN A 243 6.43 2.69 -18.52
N SER A 244 5.20 3.19 -18.34
CA SER A 244 4.86 4.59 -18.60
C SER A 244 5.69 5.55 -17.74
N LEU A 245 5.80 5.27 -16.44
CA LEU A 245 6.62 6.08 -15.53
C LEU A 245 8.11 6.01 -15.88
N CYS A 246 8.62 4.84 -16.28
CA CYS A 246 10.00 4.68 -16.74
C CYS A 246 10.29 5.52 -17.99
N LEU A 247 9.33 5.62 -18.92
CA LEU A 247 9.47 6.43 -20.13
C LEU A 247 9.37 7.94 -19.86
N GLU A 248 8.49 8.34 -18.94
CA GLU A 248 8.30 9.74 -18.57
C GLU A 248 9.47 10.27 -17.74
N TYR A 249 10.03 9.43 -16.87
CA TYR A 249 11.11 9.79 -15.94
C TYR A 249 12.33 8.87 -16.08
N PRO A 250 13.00 8.84 -17.26
CA PRO A 250 14.05 7.86 -17.57
C PRO A 250 15.33 8.02 -16.73
N ARG A 251 15.49 9.16 -16.03
CA ARG A 251 16.65 9.43 -15.16
C ARG A 251 16.46 8.97 -13.72
N LEU A 252 15.26 8.51 -13.36
CA LEU A 252 14.98 8.02 -12.01
C LEU A 252 15.15 6.49 -11.94
N PRO A 253 15.55 5.95 -10.78
CA PRO A 253 15.78 4.51 -10.63
C PRO A 253 14.53 3.67 -10.92
N ALA A 254 14.72 2.52 -11.57
CA ALA A 254 13.63 1.59 -11.89
C ALA A 254 12.83 1.14 -10.66
N GLU A 255 13.53 0.92 -9.55
CA GLU A 255 12.96 0.54 -8.25
C GLU A 255 11.99 1.59 -7.71
N TYR A 256 12.40 2.85 -7.81
CA TYR A 256 11.57 3.98 -7.39
C TYR A 256 10.32 4.10 -8.26
N MET A 257 10.46 3.89 -9.57
CA MET A 257 9.34 3.92 -10.51
C MET A 257 8.38 2.75 -10.32
N LEU A 258 8.90 1.55 -10.07
CA LEU A 258 8.08 0.37 -9.80
C LEU A 258 7.25 0.56 -8.53
N ASP A 259 7.88 1.11 -7.50
CA ASP A 259 7.22 1.38 -6.22
C ASP A 259 6.13 2.46 -6.36
N ALA A 260 6.39 3.53 -7.13
CA ALA A 260 5.36 4.52 -7.46
C ALA A 260 4.20 3.92 -8.28
N ALA A 261 4.49 3.09 -9.30
CA ALA A 261 3.48 2.38 -10.07
C ALA A 261 2.65 1.45 -9.18
N TRP A 262 3.31 0.72 -8.29
CA TRP A 262 2.67 -0.18 -7.34
C TRP A 262 1.75 0.57 -6.37
N ALA A 263 2.20 1.69 -5.81
CA ALA A 263 1.40 2.52 -4.92
C ALA A 263 0.13 3.05 -5.61
N MET A 264 0.28 3.51 -6.85
CA MET A 264 -0.82 3.99 -7.69
C MET A 264 -1.82 2.88 -8.02
N VAL A 265 -1.38 1.76 -8.59
CA VAL A 265 -2.27 0.67 -8.99
C VAL A 265 -2.96 0.03 -7.78
N SER A 266 -2.24 -0.18 -6.69
CA SER A 266 -2.82 -0.72 -5.45
C SER A 266 -3.82 0.22 -4.77
N SER A 267 -3.84 1.51 -5.12
CA SER A 267 -4.85 2.46 -4.64
C SER A 267 -6.14 2.45 -5.44
N GLN A 268 -6.10 2.02 -6.69
CA GLN A 268 -7.23 2.09 -7.62
C GLN A 268 -7.92 0.73 -7.79
N ARG A 269 -7.22 -0.37 -7.52
CA ARG A 269 -7.76 -1.72 -7.66
C ARG A 269 -7.14 -2.72 -6.68
N ALA A 270 -7.84 -3.83 -6.49
CA ALA A 270 -7.39 -4.96 -5.69
C ALA A 270 -6.21 -5.68 -6.36
N LEU A 271 -5.01 -5.13 -6.21
CA LEU A 271 -3.72 -5.74 -6.58
C LEU A 271 -3.23 -6.60 -5.41
N VAL A 272 -3.09 -7.90 -5.62
CA VAL A 272 -2.55 -8.82 -4.61
C VAL A 272 -1.04 -8.89 -4.76
N THR A 273 -0.36 -8.37 -3.74
CA THR A 273 1.09 -8.30 -3.68
C THR A 273 1.63 -9.23 -2.60
N LYS A 274 2.57 -10.11 -2.95
CA LYS A 274 3.30 -10.97 -2.00
C LYS A 274 4.73 -10.46 -1.82
N TRP A 275 5.18 -10.38 -0.57
CA TRP A 275 6.55 -9.99 -0.25
C TRP A 275 7.44 -11.21 -0.10
N LEU A 276 8.50 -11.24 -0.91
CA LEU A 276 9.48 -12.31 -0.93
C LEU A 276 10.54 -12.10 0.16
N SER A 277 11.17 -13.19 0.59
CA SER A 277 12.19 -13.16 1.65
C SER A 277 13.51 -12.52 1.18
N PRO A 278 14.06 -11.51 1.87
CA PRO A 278 15.35 -10.89 1.49
C PRO A 278 16.53 -11.86 1.52
N GLN A 279 16.54 -12.81 2.46
CA GLN A 279 17.60 -13.82 2.65
C GLN A 279 17.90 -14.68 1.41
N ARG A 280 17.09 -14.58 0.35
CA ARG A 280 17.08 -15.51 -0.78
C ARG A 280 17.22 -14.82 -2.15
N ALA A 281 17.31 -13.49 -2.17
CA ALA A 281 17.62 -12.69 -3.36
C ALA A 281 19.06 -12.13 -3.32
N ALA A 282 19.87 -12.59 -2.36
CA ALA A 282 21.18 -12.04 -2.09
C ALA A 282 22.21 -12.32 -3.20
N SER A 283 22.63 -11.27 -3.88
CA SER A 283 24.03 -11.10 -4.31
C SER A 283 24.92 -10.83 -3.08
N ASP A 284 26.24 -10.91 -3.26
CA ASP A 284 27.28 -10.92 -2.21
C ASP A 284 27.25 -9.74 -1.19
N GLU A 285 26.43 -8.70 -1.35
CA GLU A 285 26.24 -7.66 -0.32
C GLU A 285 25.47 -8.16 0.92
N ALA A 286 24.64 -9.21 0.78
CA ALA A 286 23.79 -9.68 1.89
C ALA A 286 24.43 -10.73 2.81
N ARG A 287 25.68 -11.16 2.57
CA ARG A 287 26.38 -12.08 3.50
C ARG A 287 26.82 -11.43 4.82
N SER A 288 26.65 -10.10 4.94
CA SER A 288 26.75 -9.33 6.20
C SER A 288 25.49 -9.44 7.09
N SER A 289 24.41 -10.07 6.59
CA SER A 289 23.04 -9.98 7.13
C SER A 289 22.79 -10.69 8.46
N ASP A 290 23.53 -11.73 8.84
CA ASP A 290 23.26 -12.43 10.12
C ASP A 290 23.76 -11.65 11.35
N ALA A 291 24.83 -10.85 11.20
CA ALA A 291 25.24 -9.87 12.22
C ALA A 291 24.36 -8.61 12.17
N TRP A 292 23.90 -8.24 10.97
CA TRP A 292 22.99 -7.10 10.77
C TRP A 292 21.59 -7.36 11.32
N ALA A 293 21.01 -8.55 11.19
CA ALA A 293 19.69 -8.86 11.74
C ALA A 293 19.65 -8.71 13.28
N GLN A 294 20.73 -9.08 13.97
CA GLN A 294 20.87 -8.90 15.41
C GLN A 294 21.18 -7.45 15.82
N ALA A 295 22.03 -6.73 15.08
CA ALA A 295 22.25 -5.30 15.29
C ALA A 295 21.00 -4.45 14.94
N PHE A 296 20.19 -4.91 14.00
CA PHE A 296 18.94 -4.31 13.54
C PHE A 296 17.82 -4.49 14.57
N GLU A 297 17.74 -5.62 15.28
CA GLU A 297 16.88 -5.76 16.46
C GLU A 297 17.26 -4.79 17.59
N GLN A 298 18.55 -4.48 17.75
CA GLN A 298 19.04 -3.54 18.78
C GLN A 298 18.81 -2.05 18.43
N HIS A 299 18.98 -1.64 17.16
CA HIS A 299 18.66 -0.27 16.71
C HIS A 299 17.16 0.04 16.61
N MET A 300 16.30 -0.98 16.49
CA MET A 300 14.84 -0.87 16.52
C MET A 300 14.27 -0.55 17.90
N LEU A 301 15.10 -0.54 18.94
CA LEU A 301 14.70 -0.15 20.31
C LEU A 301 14.84 1.36 20.56
N THR A 302 15.52 2.12 19.69
CA THR A 302 15.96 3.48 20.04
C THR A 302 15.56 4.60 19.08
N THR A 303 14.95 4.33 17.93
CA THR A 303 14.71 5.39 16.92
C THR A 303 13.22 5.57 16.61
N PRO A 304 12.59 6.69 17.04
CA PRO A 304 11.27 7.09 16.56
C PRO A 304 11.38 7.49 15.08
N GLY A 305 10.59 6.88 14.18
CA GLY A 305 10.41 7.43 12.83
C GLY A 305 10.60 6.50 11.62
N GLN A 306 10.82 5.19 11.78
CA GLN A 306 10.83 4.30 10.60
C GLN A 306 9.39 4.01 10.11
N ARG A 307 8.94 4.78 9.11
CA ARG A 307 7.67 4.67 8.34
C ARG A 307 7.55 3.36 7.51
N ARG A 308 8.18 2.26 7.94
CA ARG A 308 8.27 0.99 7.18
C ARG A 308 6.93 0.25 7.01
N ALA A 309 5.92 0.57 7.79
CA ALA A 309 4.64 -0.14 7.80
C ALA A 309 3.59 0.42 6.82
N ARG A 310 3.95 1.45 6.05
CA ARG A 310 3.12 2.01 4.98
C ARG A 310 3.48 1.39 3.65
N LYS A 311 2.71 1.69 2.60
CA LYS A 311 2.98 1.29 1.22
C LYS A 311 4.50 1.30 0.94
N ALA A 312 5.04 0.10 0.71
CA ALA A 312 6.46 -0.23 0.49
C ALA A 312 7.50 0.24 1.52
N GLY A 313 7.10 0.74 2.68
CA GLY A 313 8.01 1.12 3.76
C GLY A 313 8.88 2.34 3.50
N ARG A 314 8.47 3.20 2.55
CA ARG A 314 9.14 4.46 2.22
C ARG A 314 9.20 5.41 3.42
N THR A 315 10.35 6.04 3.60
CA THR A 315 10.46 7.34 4.26
C THR A 315 10.05 8.41 3.26
N GLY A 316 8.79 8.83 3.28
CA GLY A 316 8.27 9.81 2.32
C GLY A 316 6.89 10.30 2.70
N SER A 317 6.39 11.24 1.92
CA SER A 317 5.08 11.84 2.09
C SER A 317 3.97 10.79 2.01
N PRO A 318 2.86 10.99 2.73
CA PRO A 318 1.77 10.04 2.72
C PRO A 318 1.08 9.99 1.35
N GLU A 319 0.93 8.79 0.80
CA GLU A 319 0.27 8.53 -0.48
C GLU A 319 -1.16 8.02 -0.25
N PRO A 320 -2.14 8.39 -1.11
CA PRO A 320 -3.48 7.86 -1.02
C PRO A 320 -3.50 6.33 -1.02
N HIS A 321 -4.19 5.75 -0.03
CA HIS A 321 -4.37 4.31 0.00
C HIS A 321 -5.49 3.87 -0.95
N CYS A 322 -6.42 4.76 -1.24
CA CYS A 322 -7.57 4.55 -2.11
C CYS A 322 -7.76 5.77 -3.03
N ILE A 323 -7.96 5.52 -4.32
CA ILE A 323 -8.26 6.54 -5.32
C ILE A 323 -9.50 6.10 -6.11
N LEU A 324 -10.52 6.97 -6.16
CA LEU A 324 -11.70 6.81 -6.98
C LEU A 324 -11.64 7.82 -8.13
N ASN A 325 -11.62 7.34 -9.36
CA ASN A 325 -11.71 8.21 -10.52
C ASN A 325 -13.17 8.56 -10.82
N SER A 326 -13.42 9.82 -11.14
CA SER A 326 -14.73 10.29 -11.59
C SER A 326 -14.98 9.89 -13.04
N ARG A 327 -16.25 9.94 -13.43
CA ARG A 327 -16.66 9.81 -14.84
C ARG A 327 -16.52 11.13 -15.61
N PHE A 328 -16.28 12.23 -14.92
CA PHE A 328 -16.21 13.57 -15.48
C PHE A 328 -14.86 14.23 -15.17
N GLU A 329 -14.29 14.91 -16.16
CA GLU A 329 -13.04 15.69 -16.01
C GLU A 329 -13.31 17.11 -15.48
N GLY A 330 -14.33 17.30 -14.65
CA GLY A 330 -14.84 18.63 -14.30
C GLY A 330 -13.83 19.50 -13.53
N ARG A 331 -13.70 19.24 -12.23
CA ARG A 331 -12.84 19.96 -11.28
C ARG A 331 -11.58 19.16 -11.03
N GLY A 332 -10.53 19.83 -10.55
CA GLY A 332 -9.31 19.18 -10.11
C GLY A 332 -9.52 18.12 -9.01
N PRO A 333 -8.46 17.38 -8.66
CA PRO A 333 -8.52 16.26 -7.71
C PRO A 333 -8.94 16.73 -6.31
N LEU A 334 -9.69 15.89 -5.61
CA LEU A 334 -10.06 16.06 -4.21
C LEU A 334 -9.29 15.05 -3.35
N LEU A 335 -8.64 15.52 -2.28
CA LEU A 335 -7.99 14.68 -1.28
C LEU A 335 -8.77 14.74 0.04
N LEU A 336 -9.34 13.62 0.46
CA LEU A 336 -9.85 13.42 1.81
C LEU A 336 -8.69 13.06 2.74
N ILE A 337 -8.49 13.87 3.77
CA ILE A 337 -7.48 13.65 4.80
C ILE A 337 -8.18 13.39 6.13
N THR A 338 -7.81 12.30 6.79
CA THR A 338 -8.22 12.00 8.16
C THR A 338 -7.01 11.55 8.97
N HIS A 339 -7.16 11.41 10.29
CA HIS A 339 -6.10 10.91 11.16
C HIS A 339 -6.51 9.62 11.87
N ALA A 340 -5.54 8.83 12.31
CA ALA A 340 -5.73 7.52 12.93
C ALA A 340 -5.93 7.56 14.45
N GLN A 341 -6.28 8.73 15.02
CA GLN A 341 -6.49 8.83 16.47
C GLN A 341 -7.89 8.32 16.82
N GLY A 342 -7.97 7.44 17.80
CA GLY A 342 -9.22 6.81 18.24
C GLY A 342 -9.45 5.40 17.70
N PRO A 343 -10.68 4.87 17.80
CA PRO A 343 -11.01 3.51 17.36
C PRO A 343 -10.84 3.34 15.85
N ALA A 344 -10.19 2.25 15.42
CA ALA A 344 -9.93 2.03 13.99
C ALA A 344 -11.24 1.90 13.18
N ALA A 345 -12.30 1.36 13.79
CA ALA A 345 -13.63 1.28 13.18
C ALA A 345 -14.21 2.65 12.77
N GLN A 346 -13.89 3.73 13.49
CA GLN A 346 -14.39 5.08 13.16
C GLN A 346 -13.70 5.65 11.92
N THR A 347 -12.38 5.52 11.83
CA THR A 347 -11.60 5.88 10.63
C THR A 347 -12.08 5.05 9.44
N ALA A 348 -12.25 3.74 9.65
CA ALA A 348 -12.73 2.85 8.59
C ALA A 348 -14.12 3.24 8.09
N SER A 349 -15.05 3.59 8.99
CA SER A 349 -16.38 4.04 8.61
C SER A 349 -16.35 5.34 7.81
N LEU A 350 -15.47 6.29 8.14
CA LEU A 350 -15.32 7.52 7.37
C LEU A 350 -14.83 7.23 5.95
N VAL A 351 -13.78 6.41 5.81
CA VAL A 351 -13.24 6.00 4.50
C VAL A 351 -14.33 5.36 3.64
N ARG A 352 -15.10 4.43 4.22
CA ARG A 352 -16.24 3.79 3.56
C ARG A 352 -17.30 4.80 3.12
N ASN A 353 -17.74 5.65 4.04
CA ASN A 353 -18.81 6.61 3.77
C ASN A 353 -18.38 7.62 2.69
N ALA A 354 -17.12 8.04 2.70
CA ALA A 354 -16.55 8.91 1.67
C ALA A 354 -16.53 8.24 0.29
N ALA A 355 -16.02 7.01 0.20
CA ALA A 355 -16.00 6.26 -1.05
C ALA A 355 -17.42 6.05 -1.61
N ALA A 356 -18.37 5.68 -0.75
CA ALA A 356 -19.76 5.48 -1.14
C ALA A 356 -20.44 6.78 -1.58
N ALA A 357 -20.27 7.88 -0.83
CA ALA A 357 -20.84 9.17 -1.19
C ALA A 357 -20.26 9.71 -2.51
N PHE A 358 -18.94 9.52 -2.75
CA PHE A 358 -18.32 9.96 -3.99
C PHE A 358 -18.82 9.17 -5.19
N ALA A 359 -18.99 7.86 -5.04
CA ALA A 359 -19.56 7.02 -6.08
C ALA A 359 -21.05 7.34 -6.36
N ALA A 360 -21.80 7.82 -5.37
CA ALA A 360 -23.19 8.25 -5.53
C ALA A 360 -23.29 9.60 -6.25
N GLY A 361 -22.34 10.51 -6.03
CA GLY A 361 -22.24 11.76 -6.76
C GLY A 361 -20.89 12.43 -6.52
N ASP A 362 -20.05 12.50 -7.54
CA ASP A 362 -18.68 13.02 -7.47
C ASP A 362 -18.58 14.54 -7.33
N GLY A 363 -19.70 15.28 -7.40
CA GLY A 363 -19.70 16.75 -7.31
C GLY A 363 -18.91 17.45 -8.43
N GLY A 364 -18.61 16.72 -9.52
CA GLY A 364 -17.77 17.18 -10.60
C GLY A 364 -16.27 17.12 -10.33
N PHE A 365 -15.76 16.61 -9.20
CA PHE A 365 -14.31 16.42 -8.99
C PHE A 365 -13.77 15.30 -9.89
N SER A 366 -12.55 15.44 -10.42
CA SER A 366 -11.94 14.46 -11.33
C SER A 366 -11.57 13.15 -10.66
N CYS A 367 -11.22 13.20 -9.37
CA CYS A 367 -11.00 12.02 -8.54
C CYS A 367 -11.10 12.36 -7.06
N LEU A 368 -11.28 11.32 -6.24
CA LEU A 368 -11.15 11.35 -4.80
C LEU A 368 -9.97 10.47 -4.39
N GLY A 369 -8.91 11.07 -3.85
CA GLY A 369 -7.88 10.37 -3.08
C GLY A 369 -8.26 10.33 -1.60
N ILE A 370 -8.02 9.21 -0.92
CA ILE A 370 -8.26 9.08 0.52
C ILE A 370 -6.94 8.78 1.23
N LEU A 371 -6.66 9.56 2.27
CA LEU A 371 -5.46 9.48 3.07
C LEU A 371 -5.76 9.39 4.57
N VAL A 372 -5.16 8.40 5.23
CA VAL A 372 -5.23 8.22 6.69
C VAL A 372 -3.86 8.52 7.27
N CYS A 373 -3.74 9.67 7.93
CA CYS A 373 -2.51 10.13 8.55
C CYS A 373 -2.36 9.60 9.99
N ASN A 374 -1.13 9.47 10.45
CA ASN A 374 -0.82 9.13 11.84
C ASN A 374 -1.11 10.30 12.78
N ASP A 375 -0.69 11.48 12.35
CA ASP A 375 -0.75 12.73 13.11
C ASP A 375 -1.00 13.91 12.17
N ALA A 376 -1.08 15.09 12.77
CA ALA A 376 -1.35 16.31 12.03
C ALA A 376 -0.14 16.87 11.28
N GLN A 377 1.10 16.51 11.67
CA GLN A 377 2.28 16.93 10.90
C GLN A 377 2.22 16.28 9.53
N GLU A 378 1.90 15.00 9.49
CA GLU A 378 1.70 14.29 8.23
C GLU A 378 0.50 14.81 7.43
N ALA A 379 -0.61 15.14 8.08
CA ALA A 379 -1.74 15.79 7.40
C ALA A 379 -1.31 17.12 6.75
N ALA A 380 -0.49 17.93 7.43
CA ALA A 380 0.06 19.16 6.87
C ALA A 380 1.01 18.90 5.69
N GLU A 381 1.85 17.85 5.76
CA GLU A 381 2.69 17.42 4.63
C GLU A 381 1.83 17.05 3.40
N ALA A 382 0.74 16.32 3.59
CA ALA A 382 -0.18 15.93 2.52
C ALA A 382 -0.86 17.16 1.86
N VAL A 383 -1.34 18.10 2.68
CA VAL A 383 -1.94 19.36 2.20
C VAL A 383 -0.95 20.15 1.34
N ARG A 384 0.31 20.28 1.80
CA ARG A 384 1.34 21.02 1.08
C ARG A 384 1.61 20.45 -0.31
N LEU A 385 1.59 19.12 -0.44
CA LEU A 385 1.91 18.43 -1.70
C LEU A 385 0.75 18.40 -2.69
N THR A 386 -0.47 18.57 -2.20
CA THR A 386 -1.66 18.63 -3.06
C THR A 386 -1.69 19.91 -3.91
N ASN A 387 -0.88 20.92 -3.56
CA ASN A 387 -0.68 22.18 -4.28
C ASN A 387 -1.98 22.90 -4.69
N ASP A 388 -2.50 22.62 -5.89
CA ASP A 388 -3.71 23.21 -6.49
C ASP A 388 -4.93 22.28 -6.46
N GLY A 389 -4.93 21.22 -5.65
CA GLY A 389 -6.09 20.35 -5.44
C GLY A 389 -7.06 20.87 -4.38
N TRP A 390 -8.18 20.16 -4.24
CA TRP A 390 -9.16 20.36 -3.17
C TRP A 390 -8.84 19.46 -1.99
N ILE A 391 -9.07 19.95 -0.78
CA ILE A 391 -8.89 19.20 0.47
C ILE A 391 -10.22 19.11 1.19
N LEU A 392 -10.56 17.92 1.64
CA LEU A 392 -11.56 17.67 2.67
C LEU A 392 -10.84 17.06 3.87
N TYR A 393 -10.61 17.82 4.92
CA TYR A 393 -10.14 17.27 6.20
C TYR A 393 -11.35 16.84 7.02
N ALA A 394 -11.39 15.60 7.51
CA ALA A 394 -12.51 15.09 8.30
C ALA A 394 -12.03 14.24 9.49
N LEU A 395 -12.69 14.42 10.64
CA LEU A 395 -12.44 13.62 11.83
C LEU A 395 -13.01 12.20 11.68
N PRO A 396 -12.35 11.18 12.25
CA PRO A 396 -12.87 9.82 12.29
C PRO A 396 -14.32 9.75 12.79
N GLY A 397 -15.11 8.84 12.19
CA GLY A 397 -16.51 8.63 12.57
C GLY A 397 -17.50 9.67 12.04
N LEU A 398 -17.06 10.68 11.29
CA LEU A 398 -17.98 11.56 10.57
C LEU A 398 -18.77 10.77 9.52
N ALA A 399 -20.10 10.86 9.58
CA ALA A 399 -20.97 10.37 8.54
C ALA A 399 -21.01 11.38 7.38
N LEU A 400 -20.65 10.94 6.17
CA LEU A 400 -20.80 11.73 4.96
C LEU A 400 -22.06 11.25 4.24
N GLU A 401 -22.99 12.17 3.99
CA GLU A 401 -24.23 11.91 3.26
C GLU A 401 -23.94 11.71 1.76
N ALA A 402 -24.84 11.02 1.05
CA ALA A 402 -24.65 10.66 -0.35
C ALA A 402 -24.49 11.87 -1.30
N ASP A 403 -25.05 13.02 -0.92
CA ASP A 403 -24.98 14.27 -1.68
C ASP A 403 -23.83 15.19 -1.22
N THR A 404 -22.97 14.75 -0.29
CA THR A 404 -21.90 15.57 0.31
C THR A 404 -21.08 16.27 -0.76
N PHE A 405 -20.55 15.55 -1.76
CA PHE A 405 -19.69 16.14 -2.77
C PHE A 405 -20.45 17.04 -3.74
N GLN A 406 -21.74 16.78 -4.00
CA GLN A 406 -22.59 17.71 -4.75
C GLN A 406 -22.76 19.02 -3.98
N ARG A 407 -22.95 18.98 -2.66
CA ARG A 407 -22.99 20.18 -1.81
C ARG A 407 -21.65 20.90 -1.79
N LEU A 408 -20.53 20.18 -1.81
CA LEU A 408 -19.19 20.78 -1.94
C LEU A 408 -18.96 21.43 -3.32
N SER A 409 -19.72 21.03 -4.34
CA SER A 409 -19.59 21.59 -5.69
C SER A 409 -20.06 23.05 -5.78
N VAL A 410 -20.76 23.60 -4.78
CA VAL A 410 -21.15 25.02 -4.83
C VAL A 410 -19.98 25.97 -4.58
N PHE A 411 -18.87 25.47 -4.01
CA PHE A 411 -17.70 26.27 -3.72
C PHE A 411 -16.82 26.47 -4.95
N SER A 412 -16.26 27.67 -5.06
CA SER A 412 -15.37 28.19 -6.10
C SER A 412 -13.92 28.27 -5.61
N ASP A 413 -12.99 28.45 -6.54
CA ASP A 413 -11.55 28.56 -6.23
C ASP A 413 -11.21 29.77 -5.34
N ALA A 414 -12.07 30.79 -5.31
CA ALA A 414 -11.90 31.99 -4.51
C ALA A 414 -12.39 31.83 -3.06
N ASP A 415 -13.09 30.73 -2.74
CA ASP A 415 -13.70 30.55 -1.43
C ASP A 415 -12.65 30.16 -0.38
N ARG A 416 -12.72 30.83 0.78
CA ARG A 416 -11.92 30.50 1.96
C ARG A 416 -12.31 29.12 2.50
N PRO A 417 -11.40 28.42 3.21
CA PRO A 417 -11.73 27.14 3.83
C PRO A 417 -12.98 27.27 4.70
N GLN A 418 -13.95 26.38 4.48
CA GLN A 418 -15.21 26.37 5.20
C GLN A 418 -15.25 25.21 6.20
N PHE A 419 -15.78 25.48 7.39
CA PHE A 419 -16.03 24.46 8.41
C PHE A 419 -17.39 23.81 8.17
N ILE A 420 -17.41 22.49 8.05
CA ILE A 420 -18.62 21.70 7.84
C ILE A 420 -18.99 21.03 9.16
N MET A 421 -20.12 21.43 9.71
CA MET A 421 -20.69 20.91 10.96
C MET A 421 -21.88 19.99 10.63
N PRO A 422 -22.06 18.85 11.31
CA PRO A 422 -23.34 18.15 11.28
C PRO A 422 -24.39 19.01 11.97
N GLU A 423 -25.61 18.97 11.46
CA GLU A 423 -26.76 19.76 11.90
C GLU A 423 -27.04 19.63 13.41
N ALA A 424 -26.43 20.51 14.22
CA ALA A 424 -26.93 21.01 15.51
C ALA A 424 -25.85 21.88 16.17
N THR A 425 -25.68 23.13 15.75
CA THR A 425 -25.11 24.18 16.62
C THR A 425 -25.33 25.57 16.02
N ALA A 426 -25.80 26.50 16.84
CA ALA A 426 -26.33 27.80 16.43
C ALA A 426 -25.28 28.69 15.76
N GLN A 427 -25.61 29.23 14.58
CA GLN A 427 -24.89 30.35 13.98
C GLN A 427 -25.20 31.64 14.74
N ARG A 428 -24.19 32.37 15.22
CA ARG A 428 -24.35 33.76 15.67
C ARG A 428 -23.73 34.69 14.63
N ARG A 429 -24.57 35.48 13.94
CA ARG A 429 -24.11 36.56 13.06
C ARG A 429 -23.63 37.74 13.92
N THR A 430 -22.41 38.20 13.70
CA THR A 430 -21.91 39.50 14.19
C THR A 430 -21.67 40.46 13.02
N SER A 431 -21.71 41.75 13.31
CA SER A 431 -21.77 42.87 12.35
C SER A 431 -20.51 43.12 11.51
N THR A 432 -19.45 42.32 11.64
CA THR A 432 -18.17 42.48 10.90
C THR A 432 -17.73 41.22 10.16
N GLY A 433 -18.62 40.23 10.01
CA GLY A 433 -18.30 38.93 9.40
C GLY A 433 -18.52 37.78 10.36
N ILE A 434 -18.65 36.57 9.80
CA ILE A 434 -18.95 35.35 10.54
C ILE A 434 -17.71 34.95 11.35
N SER A 435 -17.73 35.19 12.66
CA SER A 435 -16.78 34.56 13.58
C SER A 435 -17.29 33.14 13.88
N ILE A 436 -16.52 32.13 13.49
CA ILE A 436 -16.74 30.73 13.88
C ILE A 436 -15.71 30.41 14.97
N GLU A 437 -16.10 30.55 16.24
CA GLU A 437 -15.36 29.93 17.34
C GLU A 437 -15.67 28.41 17.31
N ALA A 438 -14.83 27.62 16.65
CA ALA A 438 -15.06 26.18 16.50
C ALA A 438 -14.23 25.33 17.48
N SER A 439 -14.73 25.16 18.70
CA SER A 439 -14.53 23.89 19.42
C SER A 439 -15.60 22.90 18.93
N GLY A 440 -15.32 22.12 17.88
CA GLY A 440 -16.26 21.06 17.44
C GLY A 440 -16.45 20.83 15.94
N ALA A 441 -15.68 21.50 15.06
CA ALA A 441 -15.75 21.22 13.63
C ALA A 441 -15.38 19.77 13.31
N LYS A 442 -16.28 19.05 12.63
CA LYS A 442 -16.05 17.65 12.25
C LYS A 442 -15.38 17.51 10.89
N ALA A 443 -15.49 18.52 10.01
CA ALA A 443 -14.75 18.59 8.77
C ALA A 443 -14.42 20.03 8.33
N ILE A 444 -13.41 20.17 7.47
CA ILE A 444 -12.95 21.42 6.85
C ILE A 444 -12.73 21.16 5.37
N PHE A 445 -13.24 22.05 4.50
CA PHE A 445 -13.11 21.92 3.05
C PHE A 445 -12.54 23.19 2.42
N GLY A 446 -11.66 23.05 1.42
CA GLY A 446 -11.16 24.18 0.64
C GLY A 446 -10.00 23.82 -0.30
N ARG A 447 -9.44 24.81 -1.00
CA ARG A 447 -8.26 24.64 -1.86
C ARG A 447 -7.01 24.43 -1.01
N ALA A 448 -6.12 23.51 -1.39
CA ALA A 448 -4.86 23.25 -0.67
C ALA A 448 -4.02 24.52 -0.44
N GLY A 449 -3.90 25.39 -1.45
CA GLY A 449 -3.24 26.71 -1.31
C GLY A 449 -3.85 27.64 -0.26
N ALA A 450 -5.12 27.48 0.12
CA ALA A 450 -5.74 28.27 1.18
C ALA A 450 -5.40 27.74 2.59
N PHE A 451 -5.08 26.45 2.72
CA PHE A 451 -4.52 25.89 3.94
C PHE A 451 -3.04 26.29 4.11
N ASN A 452 -2.30 26.45 3.01
CA ASN A 452 -0.88 26.84 3.02
C ASN A 452 -0.66 28.35 3.26
N ARG A 453 -1.56 29.21 2.74
CA ARG A 453 -1.50 30.69 2.87
C ARG A 453 -1.99 31.21 4.22
N GLY A 454 -1.81 30.45 5.29
CA GLY A 454 -1.98 30.92 6.66
C GLY A 454 -0.91 31.94 7.06
N GLU A 455 -0.80 33.05 6.33
CA GLU A 455 -0.18 34.30 6.77
C GLU A 455 -1.10 34.94 7.82
N GLU A 456 -0.66 34.85 9.08
CA GLU A 456 -0.74 35.86 10.16
C GLU A 456 -2.04 36.64 10.51
N SER A 457 -3.19 36.52 9.83
CA SER A 457 -4.34 37.42 10.11
C SER A 457 -5.74 36.80 10.24
N ALA A 458 -5.91 35.47 10.10
CA ALA A 458 -7.19 34.81 10.39
C ALA A 458 -7.32 34.31 11.85
N LEU A 459 -6.28 34.52 12.64
CA LEU A 459 -6.15 34.10 14.02
C LEU A 459 -5.52 35.27 14.77
N GLY A 460 -6.34 36.17 15.33
CA GLY A 460 -5.90 37.40 16.00
C GLY A 460 -4.90 37.19 17.17
N PRO A 461 -4.39 38.27 17.79
CA PRO A 461 -3.21 38.26 18.69
C PRO A 461 -3.34 37.48 20.02
N HIS A 462 -4.39 36.66 20.18
CA HIS A 462 -4.52 35.68 21.26
C HIS A 462 -4.57 34.22 20.80
N SER A 463 -4.51 33.94 19.49
CA SER A 463 -4.47 32.58 18.97
C SER A 463 -3.03 32.09 18.90
N LYS A 464 -2.70 31.19 19.82
CA LYS A 464 -1.53 30.32 19.69
C LYS A 464 -1.58 29.61 18.32
N PRO A 465 -0.42 29.35 17.69
CA PRO A 465 -0.37 28.45 16.53
C PRO A 465 -1.10 27.15 16.89
N LEU A 466 -1.68 26.49 15.89
CA LEU A 466 -2.25 25.14 15.98
C LEU A 466 -1.22 24.18 16.60
N ARG A 467 -1.10 24.22 17.93
CA ARG A 467 -0.58 23.15 18.75
C ARG A 467 -1.76 22.21 18.87
N LEU A 468 -1.71 21.12 18.12
CA LEU A 468 -2.48 19.95 18.51
C LEU A 468 -1.93 19.53 19.86
N VAL A 469 -2.70 19.81 20.90
CA VAL A 469 -2.43 19.32 22.24
C VAL A 469 -2.72 17.82 22.20
N SER A 470 -1.70 17.06 22.60
CA SER A 470 -1.69 15.59 22.76
C SER A 470 -2.84 15.06 23.59
#